data_AF-A0A3N9MY98-F1
#
_entry.id   AF-A0A3N9MY98-F1
#
_cell.length_a   1.000
_cell.length_b   1.000
_cell.length_c   1.000
_cell.angle_alpha   90.00
_cell.angle_beta   90.00
_cell.angle_gamma   90.00
#
_symmetry.space_group_name_H-M   'P 1'
#
loop_
_entity.id
_entity.type
_entity.pdbx_description
1 polymer ?
#
loop_
_entity_poly.entity_id
_entity_poly.type
_entity_poly.pdbx_seq_one_letter_code
_entity_poly.pdbx_strand_id
1 'polypeptide(L)'
;MSRDLNDLIPVFKTQVESLLKLCSDSGYPMRPFFTLRTPFEQGILWRQSRSTKEIKEKISYLKRKGAPFLAYCIESVGPQNGRHVTNAIPGLSWHQWGEAVDCFWLIDDNAEWSVRKKLTALTAIIITRKKLVP
;
A
#
# COMPACT_ATOMS: atom_id res chain seq x y z
N MET A 1 -9.31 5.85 2.56
CA MET A 1 -8.51 5.11 1.56
C MET A 1 -9.46 4.19 0.85
N SER A 2 -9.37 4.13 -0.48
CA SER A 2 -10.28 3.32 -1.27
C SER A 2 -9.92 1.83 -1.20
N ARG A 3 -10.90 0.99 -1.51
CA ARG A 3 -10.75 -0.45 -1.77
C ARG A 3 -11.25 -0.84 -3.16
N ASP A 4 -11.74 0.14 -3.94
CA ASP A 4 -12.29 -0.08 -5.27
C ASP A 4 -11.15 -0.19 -6.29
N LEU A 5 -11.18 -1.25 -7.10
CA LEU A 5 -10.25 -1.46 -8.19
C LEU A 5 -10.47 -0.47 -9.34
N ASN A 6 -11.64 0.16 -9.43
CA ASN A 6 -11.91 1.24 -10.40
C ASN A 6 -11.06 2.50 -10.15
N ASP A 7 -10.50 2.65 -8.96
CA ASP A 7 -9.58 3.76 -8.65
C ASP A 7 -8.14 3.48 -9.10
N LEU A 8 -7.87 2.30 -9.64
CA LEU A 8 -6.60 1.97 -10.26
C LEU A 8 -6.59 2.43 -11.72
N ILE A 9 -5.40 2.71 -12.26
CA ILE A 9 -5.28 2.98 -13.70
C ILE A 9 -5.74 1.75 -14.50
N PRO A 10 -6.39 1.92 -15.68
CA PRO A 10 -7.06 0.81 -16.36
C PRO A 10 -6.17 -0.39 -16.64
N VAL A 11 -4.93 -0.16 -17.08
CA VAL A 11 -3.97 -1.24 -17.39
C VAL A 11 -3.62 -2.04 -16.13
N PHE A 12 -3.36 -1.34 -15.01
CA PHE A 12 -3.03 -2.00 -13.75
C PHE A 12 -4.24 -2.71 -13.15
N LYS A 13 -5.42 -2.11 -13.23
CA LYS A 13 -6.69 -2.75 -12.84
C LYS A 13 -6.86 -4.12 -13.51
N THR A 14 -6.72 -4.20 -14.83
CA THR A 14 -6.87 -5.46 -15.57
C THR A 14 -5.86 -6.52 -15.12
N GLN A 15 -4.62 -6.12 -14.82
CA GLN A 15 -3.59 -7.02 -14.29
C GLN A 15 -3.96 -7.54 -12.89
N VAL A 16 -4.45 -6.66 -12.02
CA VAL A 16 -4.89 -7.02 -10.66
C VAL A 16 -6.10 -7.95 -10.72
N GLU A 17 -7.12 -7.65 -11.52
CA GLU A 17 -8.30 -8.52 -11.70
C GLU A 17 -7.91 -9.92 -12.18
N SER A 18 -6.98 -10.00 -13.14
CA SER A 18 -6.46 -11.29 -13.64
C SER A 18 -5.75 -12.09 -12.55
N LEU A 19 -4.93 -11.42 -11.73
CA LEU A 19 -4.26 -12.05 -10.58
C LEU A 19 -5.26 -12.54 -9.54
N LEU A 20 -6.21 -11.71 -9.14
CA LEU A 20 -7.22 -12.06 -8.14
C LEU A 20 -8.07 -13.24 -8.60
N LYS A 21 -8.45 -13.27 -9.87
CA LYS A 21 -9.16 -14.40 -10.47
C LYS A 21 -8.32 -15.68 -10.41
N LEU A 22 -7.07 -15.62 -10.83
CA LEU A 22 -6.17 -16.78 -10.81
C LEU A 22 -5.99 -17.34 -9.39
N CYS A 23 -5.81 -16.46 -8.40
CA CYS A 23 -5.70 -16.84 -7.00
C CYS A 23 -6.99 -17.50 -6.48
N SER A 24 -8.15 -16.93 -6.83
CA SER A 24 -9.45 -17.51 -6.48
C SER A 24 -9.68 -18.87 -7.11
N ASP A 25 -9.41 -19.01 -8.42
CA ASP A 25 -9.56 -20.28 -9.16
C ASP A 25 -8.62 -21.37 -8.60
N SER A 26 -7.50 -20.98 -8.00
CA SER A 26 -6.53 -21.88 -7.35
C SER A 26 -6.91 -22.25 -5.92
N GLY A 27 -8.04 -21.77 -5.39
CA GLY A 27 -8.49 -22.03 -4.01
C GLY A 27 -7.81 -21.17 -2.94
N TYR A 28 -7.05 -20.14 -3.34
CA TYR A 28 -6.34 -19.23 -2.44
C TYR A 28 -6.75 -17.78 -2.70
N PRO A 29 -8.01 -17.40 -2.41
CA PRO A 29 -8.51 -16.07 -2.74
C PRO A 29 -7.69 -14.96 -2.06
N MET A 30 -7.28 -13.96 -2.86
CA MET A 30 -6.75 -12.70 -2.37
C MET A 30 -7.85 -11.64 -2.38
N ARG A 31 -7.79 -10.70 -1.44
CA ARG A 31 -8.74 -9.58 -1.35
C ARG A 31 -8.01 -8.24 -1.33
N PRO A 32 -8.42 -7.27 -2.18
CA PRO A 32 -7.94 -5.89 -2.09
C PRO A 32 -8.29 -5.27 -0.73
N PHE A 33 -7.33 -4.57 -0.14
CA PHE A 33 -7.51 -3.83 1.11
C PHE A 33 -7.36 -2.33 0.94
N PHE A 34 -6.35 -1.89 0.18
CA PHE A 34 -6.16 -0.48 -0.16
C PHE A 34 -5.77 -0.31 -1.63
N THR A 35 -6.50 0.53 -2.34
CA THR A 35 -6.18 0.97 -3.71
C THR A 35 -5.69 2.42 -3.67
N LEU A 36 -6.55 3.38 -3.98
CA LEU A 36 -6.18 4.79 -4.05
C LEU A 36 -6.10 5.43 -2.65
N ARG A 37 -5.08 6.25 -2.48
CA ARG A 37 -4.84 7.05 -1.28
C ARG A 37 -4.62 8.50 -1.67
N THR A 38 -5.27 9.44 -0.99
CA THR A 38 -5.02 10.87 -1.24
C THR A 38 -3.71 11.34 -0.60
N PRO A 39 -3.13 12.49 -1.04
CA PRO A 39 -1.99 13.10 -0.37
C PRO A 39 -2.22 13.37 1.14
N PHE A 40 -3.44 13.73 1.55
CA PHE A 40 -3.78 13.96 2.96
C PHE A 40 -3.80 12.65 3.75
N GLU A 41 -4.39 11.58 3.21
CA GLU A 41 -4.36 10.26 3.84
C GLU A 41 -2.92 9.72 3.96
N GLN A 42 -2.07 9.93 2.95
CA GLN A 42 -0.65 9.62 3.03
C GLN A 42 0.04 10.47 4.11
N GLY A 43 -0.37 11.72 4.26
CA GLY A 43 0.08 12.62 5.32
C GLY A 43 -0.23 12.07 6.72
N ILE A 44 -1.44 11.55 6.93
CA ILE A 44 -1.84 10.89 8.18
C ILE A 44 -0.93 9.69 8.47
N LEU A 45 -0.80 8.76 7.52
CA LEU A 45 -0.03 7.53 7.71
C LEU A 45 1.47 7.76 7.93
N TRP A 46 2.04 8.76 7.25
CA TRP A 46 3.43 9.14 7.48
C TRP A 46 3.59 9.82 8.84
N ARG A 47 2.69 10.76 9.19
CA ARG A 47 2.82 11.57 10.40
C ARG A 47 2.62 10.77 11.69
N GLN A 48 1.78 9.73 11.70
CA GLN A 48 1.35 9.03 12.92
C GLN A 48 2.47 8.44 13.80
N SER A 49 3.67 8.23 13.25
CA SER A 49 4.79 7.66 14.01
C SER A 49 6.01 8.58 14.08
N ARG A 50 5.85 9.87 13.75
CA ARG A 50 6.95 10.83 13.59
C ARG A 50 6.94 11.83 14.73
N SER A 51 8.12 12.21 15.20
CA SER A 51 8.26 13.28 16.18
C SER A 51 7.88 14.64 15.58
N THR A 52 7.47 15.57 16.45
CA THR A 52 7.21 16.97 16.05
C THR A 52 8.40 17.61 15.32
N LYS A 53 9.64 17.25 15.71
CA LYS A 53 10.86 17.74 15.05
C LYS A 53 10.95 17.24 13.61
N GLU A 54 10.83 15.94 13.38
CA GLU A 54 10.86 15.34 12.03
C GLU A 54 9.77 15.91 11.12
N ILE A 55 8.57 16.12 11.67
CA ILE A 55 7.44 16.70 10.94
C ILE A 55 7.79 18.12 10.47
N LYS A 56 8.27 18.98 11.38
CA LYS A 56 8.65 20.38 11.05
C LYS A 56 9.79 20.44 10.05
N GLU A 57 10.80 19.59 10.20
CA GLU A 57 11.92 19.50 9.27
C GLU A 57 11.46 19.10 7.87
N LYS A 58 10.57 18.10 7.76
CA LYS A 58 10.05 17.64 6.47
C LYS A 58 9.16 18.67 5.78
N ILE A 59 8.29 19.35 6.53
CA ILE A 59 7.47 20.47 6.02
C ILE A 59 8.38 21.58 5.46
N SER A 60 9.40 21.97 6.23
CA SER A 60 10.34 23.00 5.81
C SER A 60 11.14 22.59 4.57
N TYR A 61 11.57 21.32 4.50
CA TYR A 61 12.24 20.77 3.33
C TYR A 61 11.35 20.84 2.07
N LEU A 62 10.09 20.43 2.16
CA LEU A 62 9.16 20.46 1.02
C LEU A 62 8.88 21.89 0.55
N LYS A 63 8.67 22.83 1.48
CA LYS A 63 8.53 24.26 1.16
C LYS A 63 9.76 24.80 0.42
N ARG A 64 10.98 24.50 0.88
CA ARG A 64 12.23 24.90 0.20
C ARG A 64 12.45 24.25 -1.16
N LYS A 65 11.89 23.06 -1.40
CA LYS A 65 11.97 22.35 -2.68
C LYS A 65 10.85 22.74 -3.66
N GLY A 66 10.05 23.77 -3.35
CA GLY A 66 8.97 24.22 -4.22
C GLY A 66 7.77 23.28 -4.24
N ALA A 67 7.58 22.47 -3.20
CA ALA A 67 6.44 21.56 -3.03
C ALA A 67 5.51 21.98 -1.88
N PRO A 68 4.96 23.22 -1.87
CA PRO A 68 4.17 23.73 -0.75
C PRO A 68 2.86 22.96 -0.54
N PHE A 69 2.24 22.43 -1.60
CA PHE A 69 1.04 21.62 -1.48
C PHE A 69 1.29 20.31 -0.69
N LEU A 70 2.39 19.61 -0.96
CA LEU A 70 2.74 18.40 -0.22
C LEU A 70 3.08 18.71 1.25
N ALA A 71 3.72 19.86 1.50
CA ALA A 71 3.95 20.34 2.87
C ALA A 71 2.63 20.62 3.59
N TYR A 72 1.68 21.27 2.90
CA TYR A 72 0.35 21.55 3.41
C TYR A 72 -0.41 20.27 3.78
N CYS A 73 -0.34 19.22 2.95
CA CYS A 73 -0.97 17.93 3.26
C CYS A 73 -0.42 17.28 4.54
N ILE A 74 0.85 17.49 4.89
CA ILE A 74 1.42 16.99 6.16
C ILE A 74 1.00 17.90 7.32
N GLU A 75 0.97 19.22 7.11
CA GLU A 75 0.69 20.23 8.11
C GLU A 75 -0.78 20.17 8.57
N SER A 76 -1.71 20.13 7.62
CA SER A 76 -3.16 20.29 7.83
C SER A 76 -3.84 19.09 8.50
N VAL A 77 -3.28 17.88 8.36
CA VAL A 77 -3.87 16.67 8.96
C VAL A 77 -3.75 16.63 10.50
N GLY A 78 -3.08 17.62 11.10
CA GLY A 78 -3.00 17.78 12.55
C GLY A 78 -2.22 16.66 13.25
N PRO A 79 -2.24 16.62 14.60
CA PRO A 79 -1.60 15.57 15.39
C PRO A 79 -2.12 14.18 15.02
N GLN A 80 -1.22 13.21 14.90
CA GLN A 80 -1.52 11.81 14.58
C GLN A 80 -0.65 10.91 15.46
N ASN A 81 -1.20 9.79 15.93
CA ASN A 81 -0.49 8.80 16.75
C ASN A 81 -0.80 7.39 16.25
N GLY A 82 0.23 6.57 16.06
CA GLY A 82 0.08 5.23 15.53
C GLY A 82 1.41 4.54 15.25
N ARG A 83 1.32 3.30 14.76
CA ARG A 83 2.52 2.54 14.39
C ARG A 83 3.16 3.13 13.14
N HIS A 84 4.45 2.85 12.99
CA HIS A 84 5.14 3.15 11.74
C HIS A 84 4.67 2.20 10.64
N VAL A 85 4.02 2.72 9.60
CA VAL A 85 3.46 1.89 8.51
C VAL A 85 3.96 2.26 7.11
N THR A 86 4.68 3.38 6.97
CA THR A 86 5.14 3.85 5.67
C THR A 86 6.30 4.82 5.85
N ASN A 87 7.26 4.79 4.94
CA ASN A 87 8.32 5.80 4.83
C ASN A 87 8.00 6.88 3.78
N ALA A 88 6.96 6.68 2.96
CA ALA A 88 6.59 7.61 1.91
C ALA A 88 5.87 8.83 2.49
N ILE A 89 6.33 10.01 2.13
CA ILE A 89 5.58 11.26 2.34
C ILE A 89 4.52 11.42 1.24
N PRO A 90 3.56 12.35 1.39
CA PRO A 90 2.65 12.71 0.30
C PRO A 90 3.40 12.99 -1.00
N GLY A 91 2.91 12.42 -2.10
CA GLY A 91 3.45 12.52 -3.44
C GLY A 91 4.39 11.37 -3.82
N LEU A 92 4.89 10.60 -2.84
CA LEU A 92 5.90 9.55 -3.06
C LEU A 92 5.37 8.12 -2.83
N SER A 93 4.05 7.94 -2.79
CA SER A 93 3.41 6.63 -2.69
C SER A 93 2.69 6.30 -3.98
N TRP A 94 2.92 5.11 -4.54
CA TRP A 94 2.25 4.62 -5.76
C TRP A 94 0.73 4.50 -5.61
N HIS A 95 0.23 4.35 -4.38
CA HIS A 95 -1.22 4.41 -4.09
C HIS A 95 -1.84 5.76 -4.43
N GLN A 96 -1.06 6.85 -4.55
CA GLN A 96 -1.59 8.16 -4.95
C GLN A 96 -1.77 8.29 -6.47
N TRP A 97 -1.23 7.34 -7.23
CA TRP A 97 -1.23 7.34 -8.69
C TRP A 97 -2.15 6.25 -9.26
N GLY A 98 -2.87 5.50 -8.41
CA GLY A 98 -3.70 4.37 -8.84
C GLY A 98 -2.89 3.18 -9.35
N GLU A 99 -1.61 3.09 -8.96
CA GLU A 99 -0.63 2.13 -9.48
C GLU A 99 -0.12 1.17 -8.39
N ALA A 100 -0.80 1.12 -7.25
CA ALA A 100 -0.54 0.14 -6.21
C ALA A 100 -1.84 -0.35 -5.58
N VAL A 101 -1.82 -1.61 -5.17
CA VAL A 101 -2.87 -2.24 -4.37
C VAL A 101 -2.23 -3.06 -3.27
N ASP A 102 -2.69 -2.86 -2.04
CA ASP A 102 -2.38 -3.75 -0.92
C ASP A 102 -3.46 -4.83 -0.88
N CYS A 103 -3.04 -6.09 -0.84
CA CYS A 103 -3.93 -7.25 -0.75
C CYS A 103 -3.55 -8.10 0.46
N PHE A 104 -4.53 -8.86 0.96
CA PHE A 104 -4.31 -9.95 1.92
C PHE A 104 -4.86 -11.27 1.37
N TRP A 105 -4.38 -12.38 1.92
CA TRP A 105 -4.93 -13.70 1.65
C TRP A 105 -6.15 -13.95 2.53
N LEU A 106 -7.24 -14.47 1.96
CA LEU A 106 -8.40 -14.90 2.73
C LEU A 106 -8.23 -16.39 3.06
N ILE A 107 -7.98 -16.71 4.33
CA ILE A 107 -7.79 -18.06 4.84
C ILE A 107 -8.79 -18.28 5.96
N ASP A 108 -9.67 -19.27 5.81
CA ASP A 108 -10.74 -19.58 6.78
C ASP A 108 -11.52 -18.32 7.18
N ASP A 109 -11.93 -17.53 6.18
CA ASP A 109 -12.62 -16.24 6.32
C ASP A 109 -11.86 -15.14 7.09
N ASN A 110 -10.58 -15.37 7.40
CA ASN A 110 -9.73 -14.42 8.10
C ASN A 110 -8.69 -13.80 7.16
N ALA A 111 -8.35 -12.54 7.43
CA ALA A 111 -7.30 -11.83 6.71
C ALA A 111 -5.92 -12.31 7.15
N GLU A 112 -5.14 -12.85 6.22
CA GLU A 112 -3.76 -13.25 6.42
C GLU A 112 -2.81 -12.33 5.62
N TRP A 113 -1.91 -11.68 6.36
CA TRP A 113 -0.95 -10.70 5.83
C TRP A 113 0.45 -11.30 5.62
N SER A 114 0.68 -12.51 6.10
CA SER A 114 1.94 -13.21 5.94
C SER A 114 2.15 -13.66 4.50
N VAL A 115 3.30 -13.28 3.95
CA VAL A 115 3.78 -13.79 2.65
C VAL A 115 4.46 -15.15 2.76
N ARG A 116 4.52 -15.75 3.97
CA ARG A 116 5.29 -16.98 4.25
C ARG A 116 4.48 -18.10 4.90
N LYS A 117 3.20 -17.87 5.24
CA LYS A 117 2.39 -18.89 5.91
C LYS A 117 2.26 -20.08 4.98
N LYS A 118 2.67 -21.25 5.46
CA LYS A 118 2.50 -22.52 4.77
C LYS A 118 1.20 -23.13 5.25
N LEU A 119 0.31 -23.46 4.32
CA LEU A 119 -0.86 -24.29 4.61
C LEU A 119 -0.43 -25.75 4.54
N THR A 120 -0.79 -26.52 5.57
CA THR A 120 -0.31 -27.90 5.79
C THR A 120 -1.05 -28.95 4.96
N ALA A 121 -2.15 -28.60 4.30
CA ALA A 121 -2.87 -29.48 3.39
C ALA A 121 -2.66 -29.00 1.94
N LEU A 122 -2.03 -29.85 1.13
CA LEU A 122 -1.54 -29.62 -0.23
C LEU A 122 -0.29 -28.74 -0.34
N THR A 123 0.83 -29.44 -0.56
CA THR A 123 2.07 -28.99 -1.20
C THR A 123 1.95 -27.64 -1.91
N ALA A 124 2.44 -26.62 -1.21
CA ALA A 124 2.46 -25.23 -1.62
C ALA A 124 2.98 -25.06 -3.05
N ILE A 125 2.17 -24.44 -3.92
CA ILE A 125 2.70 -23.71 -5.08
C ILE A 125 3.39 -22.47 -4.50
N ILE A 126 4.67 -22.66 -4.16
CA ILE A 126 5.60 -21.58 -3.90
C ILE A 126 5.94 -20.98 -5.27
N ILE A 127 5.44 -19.78 -5.58
CA ILE A 127 6.02 -18.95 -6.65
C ILE A 127 7.34 -18.38 -6.11
N THR A 128 8.39 -19.19 -6.13
CA THR A 128 9.77 -18.68 -6.09
C THR A 128 10.26 -18.59 -7.52
N ARG A 129 10.80 -17.42 -7.89
CA ARG A 129 11.55 -17.23 -9.14
C ARG A 129 12.47 -18.44 -9.34
N LYS A 130 12.23 -19.24 -10.39
CA LYS A 130 13.30 -20.04 -10.99
C LYS A 130 14.40 -19.05 -11.36
N LYS A 131 15.52 -19.09 -10.63
CA LYS A 131 16.80 -18.62 -11.16
C LYS A 131 17.05 -19.47 -12.40
N LEU A 132 16.77 -18.90 -13.57
CA LEU A 132 17.45 -19.33 -14.79
C LEU A 132 18.88 -18.82 -14.65
N VAL A 133 19.79 -19.73 -14.33
CA VAL A 133 21.22 -19.54 -14.55
C VAL A 133 21.55 -20.50 -15.70
N PRO A 134 22.38 -20.09 -16.69
CA PRO A 134 22.73 -20.91 -17.84
C PRO A 134 23.27 -22.29 -17.47
#